data_AF-A0AAV9U9J1-F1
#
_entry.id   AF-A0AAV9U9J1-F1
#
_cell.length_a   1.000
_cell.length_b   1.000
_cell.length_c   1.000
_cell.angle_alpha   90.00
_cell.angle_beta   90.00
_cell.angle_gamma   90.00
#
_symmetry.space_group_name_H-M   'P 1'
#
loop_
_entity.id
_entity.type
_entity.pdbx_description
1 polymer ?
#
loop_
_entity_poly.entity_id
_entity_poly.type
_entity_poly.pdbx_seq_one_letter_code
_entity_poly.pdbx_strand_id
1 'polypeptide(L)'
;MDPKSTDPPAPARPKMVPRMEPSKASLRTSQTTSSSPTASTPPTTPTDGTPPRRISKPEVRPPAFTVNLDLPPRERYKEIGKVYKEKLKSLKPIYDNLFNHFPAKNFVRLFARHTLFRRVYRYEEQQEIEGLVEATGLPRYLIVAYNTLLDTFMGCTSGAVRLAHDPTKPYSDENRDKMLHFRTLDWGMDELRQLVILINYQRGGKTIAQAVTYAGFVGVLTGVRQGLSASLNFRAAASENTRKRTVRLHKLLVLLGIRPSVSSQLRNFLFSEKHKQPPALSEIIHKFPRTHCTPCYVTLCDGDFAAFFEKDITHADLTVSEEFVVGTNHDGRMEAWKHAEYDAFTKSHPIPHAVRGAVDLLEDSLQRKRCINRLHDAASNTKGNWRAKPENRVEPGIGIKTVVSWCHAWPITNENTHFSCVMDPKAGNILWMRYYEDPPDEPG
;
A
#
# COMPACT_ATOMS: atom_id res chain seq x y z
N MET A 1 -38.45 -26.24 40.59
CA MET A 1 -37.17 -26.34 41.33
C MET A 1 -36.08 -26.09 40.32
N ASP A 2 -35.59 -24.86 40.24
CA ASP A 2 -34.67 -24.43 39.20
C ASP A 2 -33.20 -24.63 39.63
N PRO A 3 -32.34 -25.22 38.78
CA PRO A 3 -30.90 -25.21 39.01
C PRO A 3 -30.31 -23.85 38.61
N LYS A 4 -29.62 -23.19 39.53
CA LYS A 4 -29.01 -21.87 39.31
C LYS A 4 -27.86 -21.94 38.31
N SER A 5 -27.85 -21.03 37.34
CA SER A 5 -26.62 -20.65 36.61
C SER A 5 -25.66 -19.92 37.55
N THR A 6 -24.35 -20.15 37.36
CA THR A 6 -23.28 -19.37 38.00
C THR A 6 -22.25 -18.97 36.95
N ASP A 7 -22.44 -17.79 36.35
CA ASP A 7 -21.44 -17.18 35.46
C ASP A 7 -20.25 -16.62 36.27
N PRO A 8 -19.01 -16.72 35.76
CA PRO A 8 -17.84 -16.13 36.39
C PRO A 8 -17.77 -14.60 36.21
N PRO A 9 -17.15 -13.85 37.13
CA PRO A 9 -17.12 -12.39 37.10
C PRO A 9 -16.23 -11.82 35.99
N ALA A 10 -16.65 -10.70 35.40
CA ALA A 10 -15.91 -10.00 34.34
C ALA A 10 -14.60 -9.37 34.85
N PRO A 11 -13.53 -9.30 34.01
CA PRO A 11 -12.25 -8.73 34.40
C PRO A 11 -12.31 -7.20 34.59
N ALA A 12 -11.59 -6.71 35.61
CA ALA A 12 -11.56 -5.30 35.97
C ALA A 12 -10.81 -4.41 34.94
N ARG A 13 -11.31 -3.19 34.71
CA ARG A 13 -10.64 -2.19 33.86
C ARG A 13 -9.34 -1.68 34.50
N PRO A 14 -8.24 -1.52 33.73
CA PRO A 14 -7.01 -0.90 34.25
C PRO A 14 -7.21 0.60 34.54
N LYS A 15 -6.56 1.09 35.60
CA LYS A 15 -6.62 2.49 36.03
C LYS A 15 -5.77 3.39 35.12
N MET A 16 -6.29 4.55 34.75
CA MET A 16 -5.54 5.60 34.04
C MET A 16 -4.47 6.22 34.96
N VAL A 17 -3.28 6.44 34.42
CA VAL A 17 -2.20 7.22 35.06
C VAL A 17 -2.25 8.68 34.55
N PRO A 18 -2.12 9.70 35.40
CA PRO A 18 -2.17 11.10 34.96
C PRO A 18 -0.99 11.51 34.07
N ARG A 19 -1.26 12.40 33.12
CA ARG A 19 -0.30 12.98 32.17
C ARG A 19 0.46 14.13 32.84
N MET A 20 1.79 14.08 32.89
CA MET A 20 2.63 15.23 33.30
C MET A 20 2.74 16.27 32.17
N GLU A 21 2.60 17.54 32.51
CA GLU A 21 2.92 18.67 31.63
C GLU A 21 4.40 19.09 31.77
N PRO A 22 5.10 19.48 30.69
CA PRO A 22 6.40 20.12 30.79
C PRO A 22 6.29 21.64 31.01
N SER A 23 7.05 22.12 32.00
CA SER A 23 7.13 23.53 32.42
C SER A 23 7.65 24.48 31.34
N LYS A 24 7.17 25.74 31.38
CA LYS A 24 7.77 26.87 30.65
C LYS A 24 9.04 27.36 31.35
N ALA A 25 10.07 27.70 30.59
CA ALA A 25 11.18 28.56 31.01
C ALA A 25 11.58 29.48 29.84
N SER A 26 12.03 30.70 30.15
CA SER A 26 12.34 31.75 29.17
C SER A 26 13.40 32.71 29.74
N LEU A 27 13.98 33.58 28.88
CA LEU A 27 15.05 34.56 29.13
C LEU A 27 16.48 33.95 29.29
N ARG A 28 17.58 34.59 28.82
CA ARG A 28 17.77 35.80 27.99
C ARG A 28 19.16 35.85 27.29
N THR A 29 19.18 36.42 26.08
CA THR A 29 20.21 37.26 25.40
C THR A 29 21.66 37.43 25.91
N SER A 30 22.63 37.30 24.97
CA SER A 30 23.69 38.29 24.59
C SER A 30 24.59 37.67 23.50
N GLN A 31 25.25 38.32 22.53
CA GLN A 31 25.17 39.58 21.78
C GLN A 31 26.30 39.49 20.71
N THR A 32 26.07 39.96 19.46
CA THR A 32 27.06 40.50 18.46
C THR A 32 28.44 39.83 18.28
N THR A 33 28.89 39.48 17.07
CA THR A 33 29.21 40.34 15.89
C THR A 33 29.18 39.52 14.58
N SER A 34 29.29 40.02 13.33
CA SER A 34 29.27 41.36 12.68
C SER A 34 28.72 41.20 11.24
N SER A 35 29.07 42.04 10.26
CA SER A 35 28.55 42.02 8.88
C SER A 35 29.57 42.46 7.81
N SER A 36 29.38 42.01 6.56
CA SER A 36 29.56 42.81 5.33
C SER A 36 28.94 42.10 4.10
N PRO A 37 28.55 42.81 3.02
CA PRO A 37 27.37 42.42 2.22
C PRO A 37 27.66 42.10 0.74
N THR A 38 26.63 41.64 0.03
CA THR A 38 26.54 41.73 -1.44
C THR A 38 25.09 42.02 -1.87
N ALA A 39 24.92 42.73 -2.98
CA ALA A 39 23.74 43.59 -3.21
C ALA A 39 22.47 42.86 -3.69
N SER A 40 21.31 43.40 -3.31
CA SER A 40 19.98 43.01 -3.77
C SER A 40 19.36 44.07 -4.69
N THR A 41 18.73 43.61 -5.77
CA THR A 41 17.93 44.45 -6.69
C THR A 41 16.45 44.32 -6.33
N PRO A 42 15.64 45.40 -6.30
CA PRO A 42 14.26 45.33 -5.82
C PRO A 42 13.31 44.73 -6.88
N PRO A 43 12.34 43.88 -6.48
CA PRO A 43 11.31 43.39 -7.39
C PRO A 43 10.19 44.42 -7.58
N THR A 44 9.84 44.67 -8.84
CA THR A 44 8.65 45.44 -9.25
C THR A 44 7.35 44.71 -8.92
N THR A 45 6.35 45.45 -8.45
CA THR A 45 4.97 44.98 -8.31
C THR A 45 4.29 44.87 -9.67
N PRO A 46 3.43 43.84 -9.88
CA PRO A 46 2.19 44.09 -10.60
C PRO A 46 0.97 43.63 -9.78
N THR A 47 -0.03 44.50 -9.74
CA THR A 47 -1.41 44.17 -9.37
C THR A 47 -2.11 43.44 -10.52
N ASP A 48 -2.63 42.22 -10.28
CA ASP A 48 -4.02 41.91 -10.69
C ASP A 48 -4.58 40.69 -9.91
N GLY A 49 -5.88 40.72 -9.63
CA GLY A 49 -6.59 39.79 -8.75
C GLY A 49 -7.27 38.65 -9.49
N THR A 50 -6.51 37.70 -10.04
CA THR A 50 -7.06 36.43 -10.57
C THR A 50 -6.46 35.24 -9.82
N PRO A 51 -7.26 34.38 -9.17
CA PRO A 51 -6.72 33.17 -8.53
C PRO A 51 -6.10 32.26 -9.61
N PRO A 52 -4.93 31.64 -9.37
CA PRO A 52 -4.27 30.82 -10.37
C PRO A 52 -5.20 29.68 -10.78
N ARG A 53 -5.61 29.69 -12.06
CA ARG A 53 -6.48 28.67 -12.67
C ARG A 53 -5.74 27.33 -12.63
N ARG A 54 -5.92 26.58 -11.55
CA ARG A 54 -5.23 25.31 -11.30
C ARG A 54 -5.57 24.34 -12.42
N ILE A 55 -4.67 24.23 -13.40
CA ILE A 55 -4.84 23.37 -14.58
C ILE A 55 -4.87 21.93 -14.06
N SER A 56 -6.07 21.37 -13.96
CA SER A 56 -6.26 19.97 -13.69
C SER A 56 -5.75 19.19 -14.90
N LYS A 57 -4.47 18.77 -14.87
CA LYS A 57 -3.96 17.73 -15.78
C LYS A 57 -5.00 16.59 -15.79
N PRO A 58 -5.44 16.10 -16.97
CA PRO A 58 -6.48 15.08 -17.04
C PRO A 58 -6.07 13.83 -16.25
N GLU A 59 -7.07 13.06 -15.79
CA GLU A 59 -6.84 11.86 -14.98
C GLU A 59 -6.10 10.80 -15.81
N VAL A 60 -4.78 10.75 -15.69
CA VAL A 60 -3.94 9.76 -16.38
C VAL A 60 -4.19 8.39 -15.74
N ARG A 61 -4.90 7.52 -16.46
CA ARG A 61 -5.10 6.12 -16.12
C ARG A 61 -4.11 5.24 -16.92
N PRO A 62 -3.58 4.16 -16.33
CA PRO A 62 -2.74 3.22 -17.04
C PRO A 62 -3.58 2.38 -18.02
N PRO A 63 -2.96 1.72 -19.02
CA PRO A 63 -3.66 0.79 -19.91
C PRO A 63 -4.43 -0.30 -19.14
N ALA A 64 -5.65 -0.58 -19.59
CA ALA A 64 -6.56 -1.52 -18.95
C ALA A 64 -6.67 -2.82 -19.76
N PHE A 65 -6.59 -3.97 -19.08
CA PHE A 65 -6.69 -5.30 -19.67
C PHE A 65 -7.79 -6.13 -19.01
N THR A 66 -8.37 -7.05 -19.78
CA THR A 66 -9.31 -8.04 -19.26
C THR A 66 -8.61 -9.38 -19.06
N VAL A 67 -8.61 -9.87 -17.81
CA VAL A 67 -8.17 -11.23 -17.49
C VAL A 67 -9.41 -12.09 -17.32
N ASN A 68 -9.78 -12.82 -18.38
CA ASN A 68 -10.94 -13.70 -18.37
C ASN A 68 -10.62 -15.03 -17.66
N LEU A 69 -11.17 -15.21 -16.46
CA LEU A 69 -10.94 -16.38 -15.61
C LEU A 69 -11.62 -17.66 -16.10
N ASP A 70 -12.55 -17.58 -17.08
CA ASP A 70 -13.11 -18.76 -17.73
C ASP A 70 -12.18 -19.38 -18.78
N LEU A 71 -11.15 -18.64 -19.23
CA LEU A 71 -10.09 -19.21 -20.07
C LEU A 71 -9.17 -20.14 -19.24
N PRO A 72 -8.55 -21.15 -19.87
CA PRO A 72 -7.46 -21.91 -19.27
C PRO A 72 -6.39 -20.95 -18.73
N PRO A 73 -5.85 -21.16 -17.52
CA PRO A 73 -4.92 -20.21 -16.88
C PRO A 73 -3.76 -19.77 -17.79
N ARG A 74 -3.21 -20.69 -18.59
CA ARG A 74 -2.12 -20.44 -19.53
C ARG A 74 -2.42 -19.42 -20.64
N GLU A 75 -3.69 -19.19 -20.96
CA GLU A 75 -4.08 -18.21 -21.98
C GLU A 75 -4.32 -16.81 -21.40
N ARG A 76 -4.67 -16.73 -20.11
CA ARG A 76 -5.24 -15.53 -19.44
C ARG A 76 -4.38 -14.26 -19.50
N TYR A 77 -3.06 -14.41 -19.57
CA TYR A 77 -2.10 -13.30 -19.53
C TYR A 77 -1.32 -13.11 -20.85
N LYS A 78 -1.63 -13.87 -21.91
CA LYS A 78 -0.84 -13.85 -23.15
C LYS A 78 -0.89 -12.51 -23.89
N GLU A 79 -2.01 -11.80 -23.85
CA GLU A 79 -2.13 -10.47 -24.46
C GLU A 79 -1.21 -9.45 -23.77
N ILE A 80 -1.28 -9.36 -22.43
CA ILE A 80 -0.40 -8.53 -21.60
C ILE A 80 1.07 -8.86 -21.89
N GLY A 81 1.41 -10.16 -21.95
CA GLY A 81 2.76 -10.62 -22.30
C GLY A 81 3.23 -10.20 -23.69
N LYS A 82 2.36 -10.17 -24.70
CA LYS A 82 2.68 -9.69 -26.06
C LYS A 82 2.93 -8.17 -26.06
N VAL A 83 2.02 -7.39 -25.47
CA VAL A 83 2.09 -5.91 -25.46
C VAL A 83 3.31 -5.41 -24.69
N TYR A 84 3.59 -6.00 -23.51
CA TYR A 84 4.69 -5.55 -22.65
C TYR A 84 6.01 -6.31 -22.86
N LYS A 85 6.11 -7.15 -23.90
CA LYS A 85 7.28 -8.02 -24.14
C LYS A 85 8.63 -7.29 -24.03
N GLU A 86 8.78 -6.16 -24.70
CA GLU A 86 10.05 -5.42 -24.72
C GLU A 86 10.31 -4.71 -23.38
N LYS A 87 9.26 -4.13 -22.76
CA LYS A 87 9.35 -3.55 -21.40
C LYS A 87 9.68 -4.61 -20.34
N LEU A 88 9.19 -5.85 -20.47
CA LEU A 88 9.53 -6.95 -19.57
C LEU A 88 10.96 -7.46 -19.71
N LYS A 89 11.61 -7.25 -20.87
CA LYS A 89 13.04 -7.59 -21.04
C LYS A 89 13.96 -6.68 -20.24
N SER A 90 13.59 -5.41 -19.97
CA SER A 90 14.41 -4.50 -19.16
C SER A 90 14.54 -4.92 -17.69
N LEU A 91 13.69 -5.85 -17.22
CA LEU A 91 13.78 -6.46 -15.90
C LEU A 91 15.01 -7.39 -15.75
N LYS A 92 15.61 -7.85 -16.84
CA LYS A 92 16.75 -8.79 -16.79
C LYS A 92 17.99 -8.17 -16.09
N PRO A 93 18.46 -6.96 -16.44
CA PRO A 93 19.48 -6.24 -15.67
C PRO A 93 19.17 -6.14 -14.17
N ILE A 94 17.92 -5.84 -13.80
CA ILE A 94 17.49 -5.74 -12.39
C ILE A 94 17.71 -7.08 -11.68
N TYR A 95 17.27 -8.20 -12.29
CA TYR A 95 17.51 -9.54 -11.76
C TYR A 95 19.01 -9.88 -11.64
N ASP A 96 19.81 -9.57 -12.66
CA ASP A 96 21.26 -9.83 -12.64
C ASP A 96 21.96 -9.04 -11.53
N ASN A 97 21.50 -7.82 -11.24
CA ASN A 97 22.05 -6.94 -10.21
C ASN A 97 21.80 -7.43 -8.77
N LEU A 98 20.72 -8.17 -8.50
CA LEU A 98 20.43 -8.75 -7.18
C LEU A 98 21.60 -9.60 -6.64
N PHE A 99 22.36 -10.24 -7.54
CA PHE A 99 23.44 -11.15 -7.17
C PHE A 99 24.80 -10.47 -6.99
N ASN A 100 24.95 -9.20 -7.37
CA ASN A 100 26.27 -8.53 -7.39
C ASN A 100 26.91 -8.43 -5.99
N HIS A 101 26.11 -8.41 -4.93
CA HIS A 101 26.56 -8.32 -3.54
C HIS A 101 26.98 -9.67 -2.92
N PHE A 102 26.79 -10.79 -3.61
CA PHE A 102 27.11 -12.12 -3.08
C PHE A 102 28.52 -12.58 -3.48
N PRO A 103 29.30 -13.16 -2.55
CA PRO A 103 30.50 -13.91 -2.92
C PRO A 103 30.12 -15.07 -3.85
N ALA A 104 30.98 -15.36 -4.84
CA ALA A 104 30.69 -16.32 -5.90
C ALA A 104 29.36 -16.07 -6.66
N LYS A 105 29.01 -14.79 -6.91
CA LYS A 105 27.74 -14.36 -7.56
C LYS A 105 27.28 -15.19 -8.77
N ASN A 106 28.21 -15.68 -9.60
CA ASN A 106 27.88 -16.55 -10.73
C ASN A 106 27.30 -17.91 -10.31
N PHE A 107 27.87 -18.54 -9.28
CA PHE A 107 27.34 -19.78 -8.70
C PHE A 107 26.00 -19.53 -8.00
N VAL A 108 25.89 -18.46 -7.20
CA VAL A 108 24.65 -18.11 -6.49
C VAL A 108 23.51 -17.82 -7.49
N ARG A 109 23.78 -17.09 -8.57
CA ARG A 109 22.83 -16.83 -9.66
C ARG A 109 22.43 -18.11 -10.41
N LEU A 110 23.37 -19.01 -10.67
CA LEU A 110 23.12 -20.30 -11.31
C LEU A 110 22.24 -21.20 -10.43
N PHE A 111 22.56 -21.28 -9.14
CA PHE A 111 21.74 -21.98 -8.15
C PHE A 111 20.33 -21.39 -8.09
N ALA A 112 20.20 -20.07 -7.88
CA ALA A 112 18.91 -19.39 -7.78
C ALA A 112 18.01 -19.61 -9.00
N ARG A 113 18.58 -19.61 -10.22
CA ARG A 113 17.87 -19.96 -11.45
C ARG A 113 17.33 -21.40 -11.47
N HIS A 114 18.11 -22.36 -10.97
CA HIS A 114 17.80 -23.79 -11.12
C HIS A 114 17.12 -24.43 -9.90
N THR A 115 17.14 -23.79 -8.73
CA THR A 115 16.57 -24.31 -7.48
C THR A 115 15.46 -23.41 -6.94
N LEU A 116 15.74 -22.13 -6.72
CA LEU A 116 14.79 -21.17 -6.16
C LEU A 116 13.68 -20.87 -7.17
N PHE A 117 13.96 -20.06 -8.19
CA PHE A 117 12.94 -19.49 -9.09
C PHE A 117 12.42 -20.46 -10.16
N ARG A 118 12.17 -21.72 -9.79
CA ARG A 118 11.61 -22.75 -10.69
C ARG A 118 10.11 -22.56 -10.94
N ARG A 119 9.36 -22.22 -9.89
CA ARG A 119 7.90 -22.13 -9.90
C ARG A 119 7.36 -21.29 -8.73
N VAL A 120 6.13 -20.80 -8.86
CA VAL A 120 5.32 -20.31 -7.73
C VAL A 120 4.52 -21.44 -7.08
N TYR A 121 3.83 -21.13 -5.98
CA TYR A 121 3.10 -22.13 -5.18
C TYR A 121 1.84 -22.67 -5.87
N ARG A 122 1.00 -21.79 -6.42
CA ARG A 122 -0.30 -22.19 -6.98
C ARG A 122 -0.19 -22.61 -8.44
N TYR A 123 -0.95 -23.65 -8.80
CA TYR A 123 -0.97 -24.18 -10.16
C TYR A 123 -1.52 -23.19 -11.19
N GLU A 124 -2.64 -22.50 -10.91
CA GLU A 124 -3.20 -21.50 -11.84
C GLU A 124 -2.21 -20.36 -12.11
N GLU A 125 -1.65 -19.76 -11.05
CA GLU A 125 -0.64 -18.70 -11.14
C GLU A 125 0.61 -19.18 -11.91
N GLN A 126 1.06 -20.44 -11.69
CA GLN A 126 2.17 -21.00 -12.45
C GLN A 126 1.83 -21.15 -13.93
N GLN A 127 0.63 -21.62 -14.29
CA GLN A 127 0.23 -21.74 -15.69
C GLN A 127 0.08 -20.36 -16.36
N GLU A 128 -0.43 -19.35 -15.66
CA GLU A 128 -0.46 -17.96 -16.14
C GLU A 128 0.97 -17.43 -16.40
N ILE A 129 1.94 -17.78 -15.54
CA ILE A 129 3.36 -17.53 -15.76
C ILE A 129 3.91 -18.29 -16.99
N GLU A 130 3.52 -19.55 -17.23
CA GLU A 130 3.89 -20.26 -18.47
C GLU A 130 3.33 -19.54 -19.72
N GLY A 131 2.11 -19.01 -19.65
CA GLY A 131 1.51 -18.18 -20.70
C GLY A 131 2.31 -16.91 -21.00
N LEU A 132 2.80 -16.24 -19.94
CA LEU A 132 3.70 -15.10 -20.07
C LEU A 132 5.07 -15.51 -20.66
N VAL A 133 5.63 -16.67 -20.28
CA VAL A 133 6.86 -17.21 -20.88
C VAL A 133 6.69 -17.43 -22.38
N GLU A 134 5.59 -18.05 -22.81
CA GLU A 134 5.28 -18.26 -24.24
C GLU A 134 5.12 -16.94 -25.01
N ALA A 135 4.37 -15.99 -24.46
CA ALA A 135 4.09 -14.71 -25.12
C ALA A 135 5.34 -13.80 -25.24
N THR A 136 6.19 -13.80 -24.22
CA THR A 136 7.38 -12.92 -24.14
C THR A 136 8.64 -13.55 -24.73
N GLY A 137 8.78 -14.88 -24.66
CA GLY A 137 10.03 -15.59 -24.88
C GLY A 137 11.05 -15.43 -23.73
N LEU A 138 10.66 -14.85 -22.59
CA LEU A 138 11.56 -14.68 -21.45
C LEU A 138 11.76 -16.00 -20.69
N PRO A 139 12.98 -16.29 -20.21
CA PRO A 139 13.23 -17.43 -19.33
C PRO A 139 12.32 -17.44 -18.09
N ARG A 140 11.63 -18.57 -17.85
CA ARG A 140 10.72 -18.80 -16.71
C ARG A 140 11.22 -18.24 -15.39
N TYR A 141 12.50 -18.45 -15.07
CA TYR A 141 13.07 -18.04 -13.79
C TYR A 141 13.04 -16.52 -13.57
N LEU A 142 13.08 -15.70 -14.63
CA LEU A 142 12.95 -14.24 -14.52
C LEU A 142 11.52 -13.86 -14.14
N ILE A 143 10.51 -14.46 -14.80
CA ILE A 143 9.10 -14.18 -14.53
C ILE A 143 8.70 -14.72 -13.14
N VAL A 144 9.20 -15.88 -12.73
CA VAL A 144 9.00 -16.41 -11.38
C VAL A 144 9.69 -15.53 -10.34
N ALA A 145 10.94 -15.09 -10.55
CA ALA A 145 11.63 -14.18 -9.65
C ALA A 145 10.88 -12.85 -9.50
N TYR A 146 10.43 -12.27 -10.61
CA TYR A 146 9.59 -11.07 -10.63
C TYR A 146 8.33 -11.28 -9.77
N ASN A 147 7.60 -12.37 -9.99
CA ASN A 147 6.39 -12.70 -9.23
C ASN A 147 6.61 -13.07 -7.76
N THR A 148 7.86 -13.32 -7.35
CA THR A 148 8.23 -13.75 -5.98
C THR A 148 8.93 -12.65 -5.18
N LEU A 149 9.48 -11.62 -5.83
CA LEU A 149 10.26 -10.55 -5.19
C LEU A 149 9.57 -9.18 -5.27
N LEU A 150 8.48 -9.04 -6.04
CA LEU A 150 7.80 -7.76 -6.19
C LEU A 150 7.20 -7.25 -4.85
N ASP A 151 6.81 -8.14 -3.94
CA ASP A 151 6.26 -7.74 -2.65
C ASP A 151 7.31 -7.30 -1.61
N THR A 152 8.62 -7.32 -1.93
CA THR A 152 9.69 -7.09 -0.93
C THR A 152 10.40 -5.74 -0.98
N PHE A 153 9.98 -4.77 -1.80
CA PHE A 153 10.73 -3.51 -2.02
C PHE A 153 9.90 -2.21 -2.17
N MET A 154 8.65 -2.17 -1.67
CA MET A 154 7.72 -1.04 -1.94
C MET A 154 7.54 -0.06 -0.77
N GLY A 155 7.74 1.23 -1.02
CA GLY A 155 7.21 2.33 -0.19
C GLY A 155 5.71 2.48 -0.41
N CYS A 156 4.95 2.79 0.64
CA CYS A 156 3.50 2.56 0.63
C CYS A 156 2.78 3.47 1.63
N THR A 157 1.71 4.15 1.22
CA THR A 157 0.71 4.71 2.15
C THR A 157 -0.64 4.08 1.83
N SER A 158 -1.30 3.45 2.80
CA SER A 158 -2.63 2.87 2.59
C SER A 158 -3.50 3.02 3.81
N GLY A 159 -4.79 3.23 3.58
CA GLY A 159 -5.77 3.31 4.66
C GLY A 159 -7.19 3.25 4.15
N ALA A 160 -8.13 3.31 5.06
CA ALA A 160 -9.54 3.48 4.73
C ALA A 160 -10.18 4.51 5.65
N VAL A 161 -11.20 5.18 5.14
CA VAL A 161 -11.88 6.28 5.82
C VAL A 161 -13.38 6.28 5.49
N ARG A 162 -14.23 6.44 6.51
CA ARG A 162 -15.67 6.65 6.33
C ARG A 162 -15.93 8.01 5.69
N LEU A 163 -16.81 8.03 4.69
CA LEU A 163 -17.31 9.27 4.13
C LEU A 163 -18.36 9.90 5.06
N ALA A 164 -18.39 11.23 5.13
CA ALA A 164 -19.41 11.91 5.90
C ALA A 164 -20.79 11.84 5.23
N HIS A 165 -21.81 11.69 6.07
CA HIS A 165 -23.21 11.74 5.66
C HIS A 165 -23.57 13.15 5.15
N ASP A 166 -23.99 13.27 3.90
CA ASP A 166 -24.50 14.53 3.34
C ASP A 166 -25.96 14.76 3.78
N PRO A 167 -26.25 15.79 4.59
CA PRO A 167 -27.59 16.03 5.13
C PRO A 167 -28.61 16.51 4.09
N THR A 168 -28.18 16.88 2.88
CA THR A 168 -29.05 17.37 1.80
C THR A 168 -29.57 16.26 0.89
N LYS A 169 -29.04 15.04 1.03
CA LYS A 169 -29.48 13.87 0.28
C LYS A 169 -30.23 12.88 1.16
N PRO A 170 -31.20 12.13 0.62
CA PRO A 170 -31.90 11.11 1.38
C PRO A 170 -30.92 10.00 1.82
N TYR A 171 -31.17 9.48 3.02
CA TYR A 171 -30.40 8.43 3.71
C TYR A 171 -30.18 7.14 2.88
N SER A 172 -30.94 6.99 1.78
CA SER A 172 -30.93 5.85 0.87
C SER A 172 -29.91 5.95 -0.29
N ASP A 173 -29.09 7.00 -0.39
CA ASP A 173 -27.97 7.03 -1.35
C ASP A 173 -26.82 6.14 -0.79
N GLU A 174 -26.88 4.83 -1.10
CA GLU A 174 -25.90 3.79 -0.71
C GLU A 174 -24.42 4.17 -0.98
N ASN A 175 -24.20 5.22 -1.79
CA ASN A 175 -22.88 5.76 -2.08
C ASN A 175 -22.25 6.61 -0.97
N ARG A 176 -22.90 6.83 0.17
CA ARG A 176 -22.49 7.91 1.10
C ARG A 176 -22.19 7.50 2.53
N ASP A 177 -22.88 6.51 3.10
CA ASP A 177 -22.42 5.86 4.33
C ASP A 177 -21.59 4.62 3.99
N LYS A 178 -20.31 4.85 3.72
CA LYS A 178 -19.32 3.81 3.43
C LYS A 178 -17.89 4.26 3.69
N MET A 179 -17.03 3.30 3.98
CA MET A 179 -15.59 3.45 3.96
C MET A 179 -15.04 3.35 2.53
N LEU A 180 -14.19 4.30 2.14
CA LEU A 180 -13.35 4.18 0.95
C LEU A 180 -11.93 3.76 1.34
N HIS A 181 -11.29 2.92 0.54
CA HIS A 181 -9.91 2.49 0.73
C HIS A 181 -8.98 3.29 -0.21
N PHE A 182 -8.11 4.11 0.36
CA PHE A 182 -7.14 4.91 -0.38
C PHE A 182 -5.72 4.32 -0.33
N ARG A 183 -4.94 4.56 -1.39
CA ARG A 183 -3.63 3.96 -1.60
C ARG A 183 -2.71 4.89 -2.40
N THR A 184 -1.46 5.05 -1.95
CA THR A 184 -0.31 5.42 -2.78
C THR A 184 0.74 4.31 -2.75
N LEU A 185 1.28 3.97 -3.91
CA LEU A 185 2.32 2.94 -4.06
C LEU A 185 3.58 3.59 -4.63
N ASP A 186 4.65 3.49 -3.85
CA ASP A 186 5.94 4.11 -4.11
C ASP A 186 7.01 3.05 -4.39
N TRP A 187 7.82 3.28 -5.42
CA TRP A 187 8.91 2.40 -5.81
C TRP A 187 10.05 3.22 -6.42
N GLY A 188 11.26 3.08 -5.89
CA GLY A 188 12.48 3.67 -6.47
C GLY A 188 13.03 2.88 -7.66
N MET A 189 12.19 2.45 -8.61
CA MET A 189 12.60 1.76 -9.85
C MET A 189 11.72 2.26 -10.98
N ASP A 190 12.11 3.40 -11.56
CA ASP A 190 11.30 4.11 -12.56
C ASP A 190 10.97 3.24 -13.79
N GLU A 191 11.79 2.24 -14.11
CA GLU A 191 11.52 1.28 -15.18
C GLU A 191 10.20 0.49 -14.96
N LEU A 192 9.78 0.32 -13.70
CA LEU A 192 8.51 -0.32 -13.38
C LEU A 192 7.30 0.61 -13.60
N ARG A 193 7.46 1.95 -13.70
CA ARG A 193 6.34 2.87 -13.98
C ARG A 193 5.67 2.48 -15.28
N GLN A 194 6.47 2.25 -16.31
CA GLN A 194 6.02 1.90 -17.65
C GLN A 194 5.33 0.52 -17.74
N LEU A 195 5.34 -0.29 -16.68
CA LEU A 195 4.66 -1.57 -16.56
C LEU A 195 3.33 -1.49 -15.79
N VAL A 196 2.97 -0.35 -15.16
CA VAL A 196 1.70 -0.23 -14.42
C VAL A 196 0.51 -0.43 -15.36
N ILE A 197 -0.42 -1.29 -14.95
CA ILE A 197 -1.67 -1.64 -15.67
C ILE A 197 -2.85 -1.75 -14.71
N LEU A 198 -4.05 -1.55 -15.26
CA LEU A 198 -5.31 -1.91 -14.62
C LEU A 198 -5.78 -3.27 -15.16
N ILE A 199 -6.06 -4.24 -14.28
CA ILE A 199 -6.66 -5.52 -14.66
C ILE A 199 -8.12 -5.55 -14.22
N ASN A 200 -9.02 -5.88 -15.14
CA ASN A 200 -10.39 -6.29 -14.89
C ASN A 200 -10.46 -7.82 -14.93
N TYR A 201 -10.61 -8.47 -13.78
CA TYR A 201 -10.80 -9.92 -13.70
C TYR A 201 -12.25 -10.26 -14.01
N GLN A 202 -12.49 -11.01 -15.08
CA GLN A 202 -13.83 -11.36 -15.53
C GLN A 202 -14.16 -12.84 -15.34
N ARG A 203 -15.43 -13.14 -15.05
CA ARG A 203 -16.02 -14.48 -15.04
C ARG A 203 -17.49 -14.38 -15.47
N GLY A 204 -17.94 -15.27 -16.36
CA GLY A 204 -19.27 -15.22 -16.96
C GLY A 204 -19.53 -13.91 -17.71
N GLY A 205 -18.50 -13.32 -18.32
CA GLY A 205 -18.58 -12.00 -18.98
C GLY A 205 -18.75 -10.80 -18.05
N LYS A 206 -18.69 -10.97 -16.72
CA LYS A 206 -18.81 -9.90 -15.73
C LYS A 206 -17.48 -9.67 -15.01
N THR A 207 -17.11 -8.41 -14.79
CA THR A 207 -15.96 -8.07 -13.94
C THR A 207 -16.31 -8.40 -12.48
N ILE A 208 -15.54 -9.29 -11.86
CA ILE A 208 -15.72 -9.69 -10.45
C ILE A 208 -14.70 -9.03 -9.51
N ALA A 209 -13.58 -8.54 -10.05
CA ALA A 209 -12.58 -7.79 -9.32
C ALA A 209 -11.78 -6.88 -10.26
N GLN A 210 -11.23 -5.79 -9.72
CA GLN A 210 -10.26 -4.93 -10.37
C GLN A 210 -8.94 -4.93 -9.58
N ALA A 211 -7.80 -4.81 -10.25
CA ALA A 211 -6.50 -4.66 -9.58
C ALA A 211 -5.60 -3.66 -10.30
N VAL A 212 -4.86 -2.87 -9.52
CA VAL A 212 -3.76 -2.05 -10.01
C VAL A 212 -2.49 -2.85 -9.78
N THR A 213 -1.75 -3.14 -10.84
CA THR A 213 -0.62 -4.05 -10.79
C THR A 213 0.38 -3.70 -11.87
N TYR A 214 1.42 -4.53 -12.01
CA TYR A 214 2.40 -4.41 -13.06
C TYR A 214 2.22 -5.53 -14.10
N ALA A 215 2.42 -5.22 -15.36
CA ALA A 215 2.40 -6.20 -16.44
C ALA A 215 3.40 -7.33 -16.15
N GLY A 216 3.01 -8.57 -16.44
CA GLY A 216 3.79 -9.77 -16.08
C GLY A 216 3.68 -10.20 -14.61
N PHE A 217 3.01 -9.45 -13.73
CA PHE A 217 2.71 -9.85 -12.36
C PHE A 217 1.32 -10.49 -12.27
N VAL A 218 1.26 -11.74 -11.79
CA VAL A 218 0.02 -12.51 -11.63
C VAL A 218 -0.52 -12.45 -10.20
N GLY A 219 0.29 -12.05 -9.20
CA GLY A 219 -0.21 -11.78 -7.85
C GLY A 219 -1.05 -10.49 -7.79
N VAL A 220 -1.60 -10.16 -6.61
CA VAL A 220 -2.26 -8.87 -6.37
C VAL A 220 -1.56 -8.11 -5.24
N LEU A 221 -1.28 -6.82 -5.49
CA LEU A 221 -0.70 -5.88 -4.51
C LEU A 221 -1.69 -4.78 -4.10
N THR A 222 -2.64 -4.44 -4.98
CA THR A 222 -3.72 -3.49 -4.74
C THR A 222 -4.90 -3.90 -5.61
N GLY A 223 -6.08 -4.07 -5.02
CA GLY A 223 -7.27 -4.42 -5.78
C GLY A 223 -8.54 -4.48 -4.95
N VAL A 224 -9.67 -4.61 -5.64
CA VAL A 224 -11.01 -4.49 -5.09
C VAL A 224 -11.98 -5.43 -5.81
N ARG A 225 -12.96 -5.94 -5.06
CA ARG A 225 -14.17 -6.59 -5.52
C ARG A 225 -15.33 -6.16 -4.63
N GLN A 226 -16.55 -6.56 -4.98
CA GLN A 226 -17.70 -6.31 -4.13
C GLN A 226 -17.50 -6.98 -2.75
N GLY A 227 -17.67 -6.18 -1.68
CA GLY A 227 -17.45 -6.55 -0.28
C GLY A 227 -16.00 -6.76 0.14
N LEU A 228 -14.98 -6.41 -0.67
CA LEU A 228 -13.59 -6.38 -0.21
C LEU A 228 -12.63 -5.59 -1.13
N SER A 229 -11.86 -4.69 -0.53
CA SER A 229 -10.66 -4.07 -1.09
C SER A 229 -9.43 -4.48 -0.28
N ALA A 230 -8.27 -4.57 -0.93
CA ALA A 230 -7.02 -5.04 -0.34
C ALA A 230 -5.81 -4.28 -0.89
N SER A 231 -4.82 -4.02 -0.02
CA SER A 231 -3.52 -3.47 -0.40
C SER A 231 -2.39 -4.08 0.45
N LEU A 232 -1.17 -4.05 -0.11
CA LEU A 232 0.04 -4.55 0.52
C LEU A 232 1.06 -3.45 0.75
N ASN A 233 1.64 -3.40 1.94
CA ASN A 233 2.82 -2.57 2.24
C ASN A 233 3.99 -3.46 2.66
N PHE A 234 5.20 -3.09 2.24
CA PHE A 234 6.42 -3.76 2.67
C PHE A 234 6.69 -3.52 4.16
N ARG A 235 7.10 -4.58 4.87
CA ARG A 235 7.56 -4.58 6.26
C ARG A 235 9.00 -5.13 6.31
N ALA A 236 9.94 -4.31 6.79
CA ALA A 236 11.36 -4.61 6.71
C ALA A 236 11.79 -5.81 7.58
N ALA A 237 11.19 -5.98 8.76
CA ALA A 237 11.56 -7.00 9.73
C ALA A 237 10.33 -7.77 10.26
N ALA A 238 10.57 -8.98 10.76
CA ALA A 238 9.61 -9.67 11.62
C ALA A 238 9.58 -9.03 13.02
N SER A 239 8.59 -9.39 13.84
CA SER A 239 8.57 -9.05 15.27
C SER A 239 9.83 -9.59 15.96
N GLU A 240 10.29 -8.90 17.00
CA GLU A 240 11.47 -9.30 17.79
C GLU A 240 11.30 -10.68 18.44
N ASN A 241 10.06 -11.06 18.74
CA ASN A 241 9.69 -12.38 19.25
C ASN A 241 9.78 -13.50 18.18
N THR A 242 9.89 -13.14 16.90
CA THR A 242 9.98 -14.10 15.80
C THR A 242 11.43 -14.48 15.51
N ARG A 243 11.76 -15.74 15.80
CA ARG A 243 13.09 -16.33 15.55
C ARG A 243 13.52 -16.13 14.09
N LYS A 244 14.67 -15.47 13.87
CA LYS A 244 15.24 -15.20 12.51
C LYS A 244 15.30 -16.43 11.61
N ARG A 245 15.54 -17.64 12.16
CA ARG A 245 15.52 -18.91 11.41
C ARG A 245 14.15 -19.24 10.80
N THR A 246 13.06 -18.91 11.50
CA THR A 246 11.68 -19.13 11.04
C THR A 246 11.36 -18.21 9.86
N VAL A 247 11.79 -16.94 9.92
CA VAL A 247 11.65 -15.97 8.82
C VAL A 247 12.43 -16.45 7.58
N ARG A 248 13.70 -16.82 7.76
CA ARG A 248 14.56 -17.33 6.68
C ARG A 248 13.99 -18.60 6.04
N LEU A 249 13.51 -19.55 6.85
CA LEU A 249 12.85 -20.76 6.35
C LEU A 249 11.56 -20.44 5.60
N HIS A 250 10.71 -19.54 6.10
CA HIS A 250 9.50 -19.13 5.37
C HIS A 250 9.86 -18.50 4.02
N LYS A 251 10.77 -17.52 3.99
CA LYS A 251 11.23 -16.88 2.74
C LYS A 251 11.83 -17.90 1.76
N LEU A 252 12.65 -18.86 2.23
CA LEU A 252 13.19 -19.94 1.39
C LEU A 252 12.08 -20.84 0.81
N LEU A 253 11.07 -21.19 1.59
CA LEU A 253 9.95 -22.01 1.12
C LEU A 253 9.05 -21.25 0.13
N VAL A 254 8.92 -19.93 0.25
CA VAL A 254 8.26 -19.09 -0.76
C VAL A 254 9.10 -19.06 -2.05
N LEU A 255 10.41 -18.82 -1.94
CA LEU A 255 11.33 -18.82 -3.07
C LEU A 255 11.30 -20.15 -3.86
N LEU A 256 11.21 -21.28 -3.17
CA LEU A 256 11.11 -22.63 -3.78
C LEU A 256 9.72 -22.99 -4.34
N GLY A 257 8.72 -22.10 -4.24
CA GLY A 257 7.33 -22.39 -4.61
C GLY A 257 6.64 -23.43 -3.72
N ILE A 258 7.11 -23.62 -2.49
CA ILE A 258 6.54 -24.54 -1.50
C ILE A 258 5.54 -23.82 -0.57
N ARG A 259 5.59 -22.48 -0.49
CA ARG A 259 4.61 -21.64 0.21
C ARG A 259 4.16 -20.47 -0.69
N PRO A 260 2.91 -19.98 -0.54
CA PRO A 260 2.44 -18.81 -1.29
C PRO A 260 3.15 -17.52 -0.86
N SER A 261 3.40 -16.63 -1.81
CA SER A 261 3.74 -15.23 -1.55
C SER A 261 2.57 -14.50 -0.85
N VAL A 262 2.80 -13.27 -0.38
CA VAL A 262 1.70 -12.47 0.17
C VAL A 262 0.74 -12.04 -0.96
N SER A 263 1.30 -11.69 -2.12
CA SER A 263 0.54 -11.32 -3.31
C SER A 263 -0.40 -12.42 -3.83
N SER A 264 -0.01 -13.70 -3.71
CA SER A 264 -0.87 -14.85 -3.98
C SER A 264 -2.01 -14.94 -2.96
N GLN A 265 -1.74 -14.71 -1.67
CA GLN A 265 -2.77 -14.73 -0.63
C GLN A 265 -3.82 -13.62 -0.85
N LEU A 266 -3.38 -12.39 -1.11
CA LEU A 266 -4.30 -11.27 -1.40
C LEU A 266 -5.15 -11.51 -2.65
N ARG A 267 -4.58 -12.11 -3.70
CA ARG A 267 -5.33 -12.50 -4.90
C ARG A 267 -6.53 -13.41 -4.55
N ASN A 268 -6.32 -14.39 -3.67
CA ASN A 268 -7.37 -15.33 -3.26
C ASN A 268 -8.45 -14.68 -2.39
N PHE A 269 -8.16 -13.56 -1.71
CA PHE A 269 -9.15 -12.77 -0.98
C PHE A 269 -10.10 -12.02 -1.93
N LEU A 270 -9.59 -11.57 -3.09
CA LEU A 270 -10.41 -10.91 -4.11
C LEU A 270 -11.21 -11.91 -4.94
N PHE A 271 -10.60 -13.00 -5.42
CA PHE A 271 -11.30 -14.03 -6.19
C PHE A 271 -10.68 -15.40 -5.99
N SER A 272 -11.54 -16.40 -5.81
CA SER A 272 -11.17 -17.81 -5.64
C SER A 272 -11.50 -18.63 -6.89
N GLU A 273 -11.05 -19.88 -6.91
CA GLU A 273 -11.35 -20.90 -7.93
C GLU A 273 -12.88 -20.97 -8.24
N LYS A 274 -13.25 -21.47 -9.42
CA LYS A 274 -14.63 -21.36 -9.98
C LYS A 274 -15.77 -21.83 -9.06
N HIS A 275 -15.50 -22.70 -8.09
CA HIS A 275 -16.48 -23.29 -7.17
C HIS A 275 -16.34 -22.83 -5.70
N LYS A 276 -15.49 -21.83 -5.41
CA LYS A 276 -15.27 -21.31 -4.05
C LYS A 276 -15.60 -19.82 -4.02
N GLN A 277 -16.39 -19.41 -3.04
CA GLN A 277 -16.58 -17.99 -2.76
C GLN A 277 -15.30 -17.41 -2.14
N PRO A 278 -14.89 -16.18 -2.49
CA PRO A 278 -13.82 -15.49 -1.80
C PRO A 278 -14.25 -15.14 -0.36
N PRO A 279 -13.35 -15.19 0.63
CA PRO A 279 -13.69 -15.02 2.05
C PRO A 279 -14.14 -13.60 2.38
N ALA A 280 -15.12 -13.45 3.28
CA ALA A 280 -15.51 -12.15 3.82
C ALA A 280 -14.41 -11.53 4.72
N LEU A 281 -14.43 -10.22 4.96
CA LEU A 281 -13.43 -9.54 5.80
C LEU A 281 -13.34 -10.16 7.21
N SER A 282 -14.49 -10.48 7.81
CA SER A 282 -14.58 -11.16 9.11
C SER A 282 -13.85 -12.51 9.13
N GLU A 283 -13.99 -13.32 8.08
CA GLU A 283 -13.25 -14.58 7.95
C GLU A 283 -11.74 -14.36 7.85
N ILE A 284 -11.32 -13.33 7.09
CA ILE A 284 -9.90 -13.00 6.91
C ILE A 284 -9.31 -12.51 8.24
N ILE A 285 -10.03 -11.67 9.01
CA ILE A 285 -9.65 -11.24 10.36
C ILE A 285 -9.38 -12.43 11.28
N HIS A 286 -10.22 -13.47 11.26
CA HIS A 286 -10.01 -14.65 12.11
C HIS A 286 -8.91 -15.62 11.60
N LYS A 287 -8.74 -15.77 10.28
CA LYS A 287 -7.86 -16.78 9.67
C LYS A 287 -6.46 -16.26 9.33
N PHE A 288 -6.36 -15.04 8.78
CA PHE A 288 -5.11 -14.52 8.22
C PHE A 288 -4.00 -14.35 9.26
N PRO A 289 -4.22 -13.83 10.49
CA PRO A 289 -3.15 -13.68 11.49
C PRO A 289 -2.35 -14.97 11.69
N ARG A 290 -3.04 -16.12 11.78
CA ARG A 290 -2.45 -17.46 11.97
C ARG A 290 -1.88 -18.09 10.69
N THR A 291 -2.24 -17.57 9.52
CA THR A 291 -1.80 -18.11 8.22
C THR A 291 -0.33 -17.81 7.97
N HIS A 292 0.40 -18.76 7.37
CA HIS A 292 1.81 -18.58 7.06
C HIS A 292 2.04 -17.48 6.02
N CYS A 293 2.80 -16.44 6.38
CA CYS A 293 3.03 -15.26 5.54
C CYS A 293 4.46 -14.72 5.71
N THR A 294 4.99 -14.00 4.72
CA THR A 294 6.15 -13.12 4.92
C THR A 294 5.70 -11.91 5.76
N PRO A 295 6.55 -11.31 6.62
CA PRO A 295 6.18 -10.09 7.33
C PRO A 295 5.83 -8.99 6.33
N CYS A 296 4.68 -8.34 6.55
CA CYS A 296 4.12 -7.31 5.67
C CYS A 296 3.10 -6.48 6.46
N TYR A 297 2.62 -5.39 5.87
CA TYR A 297 1.36 -4.79 6.33
C TYR A 297 0.28 -5.00 5.27
N VAL A 298 -0.93 -5.33 5.69
CA VAL A 298 -2.08 -5.48 4.81
C VAL A 298 -3.18 -4.57 5.29
N THR A 299 -3.73 -3.74 4.40
CA THR A 299 -4.97 -3.01 4.65
C THR A 299 -6.09 -3.73 3.90
N LEU A 300 -7.18 -4.04 4.58
CA LEU A 300 -8.41 -4.56 4.00
C LEU A 300 -9.58 -3.65 4.38
N CYS A 301 -10.58 -3.54 3.52
CA CYS A 301 -11.82 -2.83 3.83
C CYS A 301 -12.98 -3.43 3.03
N ASP A 302 -14.11 -3.75 3.67
CA ASP A 302 -15.32 -4.27 3.02
C ASP A 302 -16.33 -3.17 2.64
N GLY A 303 -16.17 -1.99 3.22
CA GLY A 303 -17.01 -0.80 2.98
C GLY A 303 -17.75 -0.34 4.22
N ASP A 304 -17.78 -1.14 5.27
CA ASP A 304 -18.32 -0.78 6.59
C ASP A 304 -17.25 -0.83 7.67
N PHE A 305 -16.29 -1.75 7.53
CA PHE A 305 -15.13 -1.91 8.40
C PHE A 305 -13.83 -1.90 7.59
N ALA A 306 -12.76 -1.48 8.24
CA ALA A 306 -11.41 -1.60 7.74
C ALA A 306 -10.49 -2.26 8.77
N ALA A 307 -9.56 -3.08 8.28
CA ALA A 307 -8.63 -3.84 9.08
C ALA A 307 -7.20 -3.62 8.57
N PHE A 308 -6.31 -3.17 9.47
CA PHE A 308 -4.88 -3.06 9.22
C PHE A 308 -4.13 -4.13 10.02
N PHE A 309 -3.37 -4.96 9.32
CA PHE A 309 -2.61 -6.07 9.89
C PHE A 309 -1.11 -5.76 9.87
N GLU A 310 -0.46 -5.73 11.03
CA GLU A 310 1.00 -5.84 11.15
C GLU A 310 1.39 -7.32 11.12
N LYS A 311 1.37 -7.90 9.92
CA LYS A 311 1.48 -9.34 9.70
C LYS A 311 2.92 -9.82 9.93
N ASP A 312 3.05 -10.94 10.64
CA ASP A 312 4.30 -11.72 10.80
C ASP A 312 4.06 -13.20 10.40
N ILE A 313 4.99 -14.12 10.67
CA ILE A 313 4.99 -15.48 10.09
C ILE A 313 3.75 -16.31 10.47
N THR A 314 3.25 -16.21 11.71
CA THR A 314 2.08 -16.96 12.22
C THR A 314 1.22 -16.17 13.21
N HIS A 315 1.43 -14.86 13.28
CA HIS A 315 0.59 -13.92 14.02
C HIS A 315 0.47 -12.61 13.23
N ALA A 316 -0.38 -11.71 13.71
CA ALA A 316 -0.45 -10.32 13.28
C ALA A 316 -0.94 -9.49 14.47
N ASP A 317 -0.43 -8.29 14.63
CA ASP A 317 -1.14 -7.27 15.41
C ASP A 317 -2.19 -6.63 14.49
N LEU A 318 -3.38 -6.37 15.01
CA LEU A 318 -4.57 -6.03 14.23
C LEU A 318 -5.25 -4.79 14.78
N THR A 319 -5.43 -3.79 13.91
CA THR A 319 -6.29 -2.63 14.16
C THR A 319 -7.53 -2.74 13.27
N VAL A 320 -8.72 -2.79 13.87
CA VAL A 320 -10.00 -2.69 13.15
C VAL A 320 -10.63 -1.32 13.46
N SER A 321 -11.23 -0.69 12.46
CA SER A 321 -11.87 0.62 12.58
C SER A 321 -13.08 0.72 11.66
N GLU A 322 -14.13 1.38 12.14
CA GLU A 322 -15.30 1.77 11.36
C GLU A 322 -15.15 3.18 10.76
N GLU A 323 -14.19 3.98 11.24
CA GLU A 323 -14.09 5.41 10.90
C GLU A 323 -12.83 5.73 10.09
N PHE A 324 -11.66 5.40 10.62
CA PHE A 324 -10.38 5.67 9.99
C PHE A 324 -9.33 4.66 10.43
N VAL A 325 -8.57 4.13 9.47
CA VAL A 325 -7.34 3.38 9.74
C VAL A 325 -6.34 3.68 8.63
N VAL A 326 -5.05 3.77 8.98
CA VAL A 326 -4.00 4.04 8.01
C VAL A 326 -2.66 3.45 8.47
N GLY A 327 -1.88 2.96 7.51
CA GLY A 327 -0.55 2.42 7.74
C GLY A 327 0.39 2.67 6.57
N THR A 328 1.68 2.77 6.90
CA THR A 328 2.77 2.99 5.95
C THR A 328 3.71 1.78 5.95
N ASN A 329 5.00 1.96 6.25
CA ASN A 329 6.01 0.89 6.20
C ASN A 329 6.70 0.66 7.56
N HIS A 330 6.04 0.96 8.68
CA HIS A 330 6.56 0.78 10.03
C HIS A 330 5.52 0.17 10.97
N ASP A 331 6.00 -0.49 12.02
CA ASP A 331 5.17 -1.05 13.09
C ASP A 331 4.70 0.09 14.01
N GLY A 332 3.47 0.07 14.52
CA GLY A 332 2.95 1.13 15.39
C GLY A 332 3.80 1.37 16.64
N ARG A 333 4.50 0.34 17.14
CA ARG A 333 5.48 0.46 18.25
C ARG A 333 6.66 1.38 17.92
N MET A 334 7.02 1.51 16.64
CA MET A 334 8.12 2.36 16.17
C MET A 334 7.75 3.84 16.24
N GLU A 335 6.46 4.22 16.24
CA GLU A 335 6.04 5.62 16.33
C GLU A 335 6.53 6.33 17.62
N ALA A 336 6.87 5.55 18.66
CA ALA A 336 7.39 6.04 19.94
C ALA A 336 8.94 6.01 20.05
N TRP A 337 9.65 5.49 19.05
CA TRP A 337 11.12 5.35 19.09
C TRP A 337 11.87 6.69 18.96
N LYS A 338 13.08 6.73 19.53
CA LYS A 338 14.08 7.81 19.37
C LYS A 338 15.02 7.49 18.21
N HIS A 339 15.67 8.51 17.63
CA HIS A 339 16.57 8.40 16.47
C HIS A 339 17.57 7.22 16.57
N ALA A 340 18.22 7.05 17.73
CA ALA A 340 19.18 5.97 17.99
C ALA A 340 18.59 4.54 17.93
N GLU A 341 17.29 4.35 18.18
CA GLU A 341 16.60 3.06 18.07
C GLU A 341 16.35 2.71 16.60
N TYR A 342 15.97 3.70 15.78
CA TYR A 342 15.88 3.54 14.32
C TYR A 342 17.26 3.23 13.70
N ASP A 343 18.33 3.92 14.13
CA ASP A 343 19.71 3.64 13.73
C ASP A 343 20.10 2.17 14.01
N ALA A 344 19.79 1.66 15.21
CA ALA A 344 20.10 0.29 15.59
C ALA A 344 19.27 -0.73 14.79
N PHE A 345 17.99 -0.43 14.56
CA PHE A 345 17.10 -1.27 13.77
C PHE A 345 17.54 -1.39 12.30
N THR A 346 17.88 -0.26 11.67
CA THR A 346 18.25 -0.20 10.25
C THR A 346 19.62 -0.82 9.98
N LYS A 347 20.61 -0.60 10.86
CA LYS A 347 21.91 -1.29 10.81
C LYS A 347 21.78 -2.81 10.94
N SER A 348 20.78 -3.30 11.69
CA SER A 348 20.53 -4.73 11.87
C SER A 348 19.58 -5.36 10.84
N HIS A 349 18.88 -4.53 10.06
CA HIS A 349 17.95 -4.93 9.00
C HIS A 349 18.22 -4.12 7.71
N PRO A 350 19.40 -4.30 7.07
CA PRO A 350 19.69 -3.65 5.81
C PRO A 350 18.64 -4.03 4.76
N ILE A 351 18.04 -3.02 4.13
CA ILE A 351 17.07 -3.19 3.04
C ILE A 351 17.84 -3.11 1.72
N PRO A 352 18.06 -4.23 1.01
CA PRO A 352 18.82 -4.21 -0.24
C PRO A 352 18.09 -3.36 -1.28
N HIS A 353 18.83 -2.55 -2.04
CA HIS A 353 18.29 -1.74 -3.14
C HIS A 353 17.20 -0.72 -2.77
N ALA A 354 17.06 -0.34 -1.49
CA ALA A 354 16.35 0.90 -1.15
C ALA A 354 17.17 2.09 -1.69
N VAL A 355 16.61 2.86 -2.63
CA VAL A 355 17.29 4.00 -3.30
C VAL A 355 17.79 5.04 -2.30
N ARG A 356 17.07 5.23 -1.19
CA ARG A 356 17.43 6.10 -0.06
C ARG A 356 17.95 5.33 1.16
N GLY A 357 18.20 4.03 1.07
CA GLY A 357 18.60 3.22 2.24
C GLY A 357 17.46 2.93 3.23
N ALA A 358 17.81 2.30 4.36
CA ALA A 358 16.82 1.77 5.30
C ALA A 358 16.32 2.78 6.36
N VAL A 359 17.11 3.83 6.65
CA VAL A 359 16.73 4.92 7.57
C VAL A 359 15.68 5.79 6.91
N ASP A 360 15.97 6.31 5.73
CA ASP A 360 15.10 7.21 4.98
C ASP A 360 13.73 6.56 4.73
N LEU A 361 13.65 5.27 4.34
CA LEU A 361 12.37 4.57 4.20
C LEU A 361 11.51 4.63 5.48
N LEU A 362 12.14 4.54 6.65
CA LEU A 362 11.47 4.54 7.95
C LEU A 362 11.09 5.95 8.40
N GLU A 363 11.94 6.95 8.14
CA GLU A 363 11.61 8.36 8.37
C GLU A 363 10.50 8.85 7.43
N ASP A 364 10.60 8.58 6.12
CA ASP A 364 9.56 8.84 5.11
C ASP A 364 8.23 8.19 5.51
N SER A 365 8.29 6.95 5.97
CA SER A 365 7.15 6.17 6.45
C SER A 365 6.44 6.82 7.65
N LEU A 366 7.20 7.43 8.58
CA LEU A 366 6.66 8.21 9.69
C LEU A 366 6.14 9.58 9.23
N GLN A 367 6.85 10.27 8.35
CA GLN A 367 6.43 11.57 7.81
C GLN A 367 5.11 11.46 7.05
N ARG A 368 4.97 10.45 6.17
CA ARG A 368 3.73 10.14 5.45
C ARG A 368 2.58 9.82 6.40
N LYS A 369 2.81 8.99 7.43
CA LYS A 369 1.83 8.67 8.48
C LYS A 369 1.39 9.89 9.29
N ARG A 370 2.31 10.79 9.67
CA ARG A 370 1.98 12.06 10.34
C ARG A 370 1.21 13.00 9.41
N CYS A 371 1.55 13.07 8.12
CA CYS A 371 0.86 13.91 7.14
C CYS A 371 -0.60 13.47 6.96
N ILE A 372 -0.85 12.18 6.69
CA ILE A 372 -2.21 11.67 6.47
C ILE A 372 -3.08 11.78 7.73
N ASN A 373 -2.52 11.55 8.93
CA ASN A 373 -3.23 11.79 10.19
C ASN A 373 -3.63 13.27 10.34
N ARG A 374 -2.71 14.22 10.11
CA ARG A 374 -3.04 15.66 10.15
C ARG A 374 -4.12 16.07 9.15
N LEU A 375 -4.09 15.51 7.95
CA LEU A 375 -5.07 15.77 6.89
C LEU A 375 -6.46 15.21 7.25
N HIS A 376 -6.50 14.01 7.83
CA HIS A 376 -7.71 13.43 8.43
C HIS A 376 -8.23 14.32 9.56
N ASP A 377 -7.39 14.65 10.54
CA ASP A 377 -7.79 15.43 11.71
C ASP A 377 -8.28 16.83 11.32
N ALA A 378 -7.68 17.47 10.32
CA ALA A 378 -8.16 18.75 9.80
C ALA A 378 -9.54 18.63 9.13
N ALA A 379 -9.76 17.60 8.30
CA ALA A 379 -11.05 17.36 7.67
C ALA A 379 -12.14 17.02 8.70
N SER A 380 -11.85 16.14 9.66
CA SER A 380 -12.77 15.73 10.72
C SER A 380 -13.08 16.85 11.72
N ASN A 381 -12.13 17.75 11.99
CA ASN A 381 -12.35 18.95 12.81
C ASN A 381 -13.02 20.11 12.06
N THR A 382 -13.34 19.97 10.77
CA THR A 382 -14.09 20.98 10.01
C THR A 382 -15.57 20.92 10.41
N LYS A 383 -15.86 21.36 11.65
CA LYS A 383 -17.20 21.76 12.07
C LYS A 383 -17.69 22.79 11.07
N GLY A 384 -18.81 22.49 10.40
CA GLY A 384 -19.34 23.31 9.30
C GLY A 384 -19.28 24.79 9.66
N ASN A 385 -18.66 25.60 8.80
CA ASN A 385 -18.44 27.01 9.11
C ASN A 385 -19.76 27.77 8.90
N TRP A 386 -20.70 27.63 9.85
CA TRP A 386 -22.07 28.16 9.77
C TRP A 386 -22.13 29.68 9.56
N ARG A 387 -21.03 30.38 9.90
CA ARG A 387 -20.82 31.82 9.71
C ARG A 387 -20.33 32.21 8.30
N ALA A 388 -19.93 31.24 7.47
CA ALA A 388 -19.65 31.50 6.06
C ALA A 388 -20.95 31.75 5.28
N LYS A 389 -20.88 32.65 4.29
CA LYS A 389 -21.97 32.86 3.32
C LYS A 389 -22.36 31.54 2.65
N PRO A 390 -23.62 31.34 2.23
CA PRO A 390 -24.08 30.07 1.64
C PRO A 390 -23.21 29.57 0.49
N GLU A 391 -22.78 30.48 -0.38
CA GLU A 391 -21.86 30.25 -1.52
C GLU A 391 -20.46 29.73 -1.14
N ASN A 392 -20.03 29.92 0.11
CA ASN A 392 -18.71 29.55 0.63
C ASN A 392 -18.79 28.52 1.77
N ARG A 393 -19.93 27.87 1.97
CA ARG A 393 -20.06 26.78 2.95
C ARG A 393 -19.38 25.53 2.40
N VAL A 394 -18.31 25.11 3.07
CA VAL A 394 -17.76 23.76 2.89
C VAL A 394 -18.68 22.80 3.64
N GLU A 395 -19.25 21.83 2.91
CA GLU A 395 -20.02 20.74 3.52
C GLU A 395 -19.17 20.03 4.59
N PRO A 396 -19.68 19.84 5.82
CA PRO A 396 -18.90 19.28 6.91
C PRO A 396 -18.56 17.81 6.67
N GLY A 397 -17.26 17.49 6.81
CA GLY A 397 -16.76 16.12 6.84
C GLY A 397 -16.05 15.64 5.57
N ILE A 398 -15.72 14.34 5.53
CA ILE A 398 -14.82 13.76 4.54
C ILE A 398 -15.60 13.28 3.31
N GLY A 399 -15.44 13.97 2.19
CA GLY A 399 -15.94 13.53 0.87
C GLY A 399 -14.84 12.90 0.01
N ILE A 400 -15.21 12.20 -1.07
CA ILE A 400 -14.25 11.58 -2.00
C ILE A 400 -13.17 12.56 -2.52
N LYS A 401 -13.55 13.81 -2.82
CA LYS A 401 -12.60 14.85 -3.26
C LYS A 401 -11.53 15.15 -2.20
N THR A 402 -11.90 15.08 -0.92
CA THR A 402 -10.99 15.23 0.21
C THR A 402 -10.00 14.06 0.26
N VAL A 403 -10.49 12.83 0.16
CA VAL A 403 -9.63 11.61 0.12
C VAL A 403 -8.66 11.63 -1.07
N VAL A 404 -9.14 12.01 -2.26
CA VAL A 404 -8.29 12.19 -3.45
C VAL A 404 -7.24 13.29 -3.25
N SER A 405 -7.59 14.39 -2.55
CA SER A 405 -6.62 15.44 -2.23
C SER A 405 -5.51 14.95 -1.30
N TRP A 406 -5.80 14.00 -0.40
CA TRP A 406 -4.79 13.39 0.47
C TRP A 406 -3.83 12.50 -0.32
N CYS A 407 -4.33 11.74 -1.30
CA CYS A 407 -3.49 10.99 -2.22
C CYS A 407 -2.51 11.88 -3.00
N HIS A 408 -2.84 13.16 -3.24
CA HIS A 408 -1.96 14.13 -3.90
C HIS A 408 -1.04 14.92 -2.97
N ALA A 409 -1.24 14.87 -1.66
CA ALA A 409 -0.45 15.69 -0.74
C ALA A 409 0.98 15.17 -0.61
N TRP A 410 1.97 16.06 -0.58
CA TRP A 410 3.34 15.70 -0.25
C TRP A 410 3.46 15.44 1.27
N PRO A 411 4.25 14.45 1.74
CA PRO A 411 5.02 13.46 1.00
C PRO A 411 4.24 12.14 0.69
N ILE A 412 2.91 12.12 0.80
CA ILE A 412 2.07 10.92 0.60
C ILE A 412 2.09 10.46 -0.87
N THR A 413 1.99 11.41 -1.80
CA THR A 413 2.67 11.29 -3.10
C THR A 413 4.07 11.88 -2.93
N ASN A 414 5.08 11.19 -3.46
CA ASN A 414 6.48 11.60 -3.53
C ASN A 414 7.07 11.24 -4.91
N GLU A 415 8.35 11.53 -5.16
CA GLU A 415 9.01 11.26 -6.42
C GLU A 415 8.97 9.77 -6.81
N ASN A 416 8.93 8.86 -5.83
CA ASN A 416 8.85 7.42 -6.05
C ASN A 416 7.42 6.92 -6.29
N THR A 417 6.36 7.74 -6.18
CA THR A 417 4.98 7.27 -6.36
C THR A 417 4.71 6.88 -7.81
N HIS A 418 4.40 5.61 -8.05
CA HIS A 418 4.05 5.06 -9.38
C HIS A 418 2.56 5.24 -9.69
N PHE A 419 1.72 5.04 -8.68
CA PHE A 419 0.29 5.30 -8.78
C PHE A 419 -0.34 5.63 -7.44
N SER A 420 -1.52 6.22 -7.50
CA SER A 420 -2.42 6.41 -6.38
C SER A 420 -3.84 6.01 -6.81
N CYS A 421 -4.64 5.46 -5.89
CA CYS A 421 -6.03 5.13 -6.17
C CYS A 421 -6.93 5.21 -4.93
N VAL A 422 -8.22 5.39 -5.17
CA VAL A 422 -9.29 5.27 -4.17
C VAL A 422 -10.28 4.23 -4.66
N MET A 423 -10.49 3.20 -3.84
CA MET A 423 -11.31 2.01 -4.11
C MET A 423 -12.58 2.06 -3.27
N ASP A 424 -13.68 1.61 -3.86
CA ASP A 424 -14.96 1.42 -3.21
C ASP A 424 -15.28 -0.08 -3.13
N PRO A 425 -15.13 -0.70 -1.96
CA PRO A 425 -15.44 -2.11 -1.80
C PRO A 425 -16.95 -2.40 -1.81
N LYS A 426 -17.86 -1.45 -1.49
CA LYS A 426 -19.32 -1.71 -1.59
C LYS A 426 -19.74 -1.87 -3.05
N ALA A 427 -19.26 -0.99 -3.93
CA ALA A 427 -19.49 -1.11 -5.38
C ALA A 427 -18.56 -2.12 -6.08
N GLY A 428 -17.41 -2.44 -5.45
CA GLY A 428 -16.43 -3.38 -5.98
C GLY A 428 -15.52 -2.82 -7.08
N ASN A 429 -15.31 -1.50 -7.13
CA ASN A 429 -14.60 -0.82 -8.21
C ASN A 429 -13.57 0.23 -7.72
N ILE A 430 -12.74 0.70 -8.65
CA ILE A 430 -11.80 1.80 -8.41
C ILE A 430 -12.47 3.11 -8.86
N LEU A 431 -12.83 3.96 -7.88
CA LEU A 431 -13.51 5.23 -8.14
C LEU A 431 -12.58 6.28 -8.78
N TRP A 432 -11.35 6.34 -8.29
CA TRP A 432 -10.35 7.32 -8.73
C TRP A 432 -8.97 6.67 -8.84
N MET A 433 -8.19 7.08 -9.83
CA MET A 433 -6.81 6.65 -9.99
C MET A 433 -5.97 7.74 -10.66
N ARG A 434 -4.72 7.88 -10.21
CA ARG A 434 -3.67 8.53 -11.00
C ARG A 434 -2.47 7.62 -11.17
N TYR A 435 -2.05 7.47 -12.41
CA TYR A 435 -0.80 6.87 -12.81
C TYR A 435 0.24 7.97 -13.07
N TYR A 436 1.50 7.69 -12.74
CA TYR A 436 2.63 8.58 -12.92
C TYR A 436 3.70 7.86 -13.77
N GLU A 437 3.70 8.12 -15.08
CA GLU A 437 4.70 7.58 -16.02
C GLU A 437 6.09 8.16 -15.76
N ASP A 438 6.15 9.44 -15.39
CA ASP A 438 7.32 10.15 -14.85
C ASP A 438 7.19 10.35 -13.32
N PRO A 439 8.31 10.54 -12.58
CA PRO A 439 8.29 10.94 -11.18
C PRO A 439 7.43 12.20 -10.91
N PRO A 440 6.59 12.22 -9.86
CA PRO A 440 5.88 13.43 -9.43
C PRO A 440 6.84 14.55 -8.98
N ASP A 441 6.61 15.76 -9.49
CA ASP A 441 7.32 16.97 -9.05
C ASP A 441 7.01 17.30 -7.57
N GLU A 442 8.03 17.63 -6.78
CA GLU A 442 7.83 18.22 -5.44
C GLU A 442 7.22 19.63 -5.58
N PRO A 443 6.20 20.01 -4.76
CA PRO A 443 5.66 21.37 -4.79
C PRO A 443 6.70 22.38 -4.30
N GLY A 444 7.14 23.28 -5.19
CA GLY A 444 8.02 24.42 -4.88
C GLY A 444 7.34 25.58 -4.17
#